data_AF-A0A258SHI6-F1
#
_entry.id   AF-A0A258SHI6-F1
#
_cell.length_a   1.000
_cell.length_b   1.000
_cell.length_c   1.000
_cell.angle_alpha   90.00
_cell.angle_beta   90.00
_cell.angle_gamma   90.00
#
_symmetry.space_group_name_H-M   'P 1'
#
loop_
_entity.id
_entity.type
_entity.pdbx_description
1 polymer ?
#
loop_
_entity_poly.entity_id
_entity_poly.type
_entity_poly.pdbx_seq_one_letter_code
_entity_poly.pdbx_strand_id
1 'polypeptide(L)'
;MRWSLAVLAVTLSVAGCGTGKRPFRIIQFCLADTGEFETMNSVLREVAAANKLPFFDNSTATEAELHSAADLQDKLKVAHPTVNVGTVGPTAMGFSVGNFADAPSQMVVGFSKANDPVAARKLSDDVVKALSNKWRIREVPNVETSGAYPLKDCDG
;
A
#
# COMPACT_ATOMS: atom_id res chain seq x y z
N MET A 1 38.26 49.82 -6.45
CA MET A 1 38.42 48.37 -6.23
C MET A 1 37.05 47.72 -6.39
N ARG A 2 36.90 46.81 -7.35
CA ARG A 2 35.63 46.17 -7.74
C ARG A 2 35.43 44.89 -6.92
N TRP A 3 34.22 44.75 -6.37
CA TRP A 3 33.34 43.58 -6.13
C TRP A 3 34.02 42.25 -5.70
N SER A 4 33.50 41.50 -4.72
CA SER A 4 32.21 40.81 -4.81
C SER A 4 31.71 40.27 -3.47
N LEU A 5 30.38 40.23 -3.33
CA LEU A 5 29.62 39.50 -2.33
C LEU A 5 29.90 37.98 -2.45
N ALA A 6 30.14 37.31 -1.33
CA ALA A 6 29.98 35.85 -1.23
C ALA A 6 28.62 35.57 -0.58
N VAL A 7 27.64 35.25 -1.42
CA VAL A 7 26.31 34.79 -1.03
C VAL A 7 26.45 33.40 -0.39
N LEU A 8 26.01 33.28 0.85
CA LEU A 8 25.91 32.00 1.56
C LEU A 8 24.70 31.24 0.99
N ALA A 9 24.94 30.39 0.00
CA ALA A 9 23.95 29.44 -0.50
C ALA A 9 23.83 28.29 0.52
N VAL A 10 22.95 28.45 1.51
CA VAL A 10 22.50 27.33 2.33
C VAL A 10 21.55 26.51 1.48
N THR A 11 22.11 25.47 0.86
CA THR A 11 21.36 24.43 0.15
C THR A 11 20.40 23.75 1.13
N LEU A 12 19.11 24.05 0.97
CA LEU A 12 18.02 23.25 1.53
C LEU A 12 18.11 21.85 0.93
N SER A 13 18.72 20.94 1.68
CA SER A 13 18.71 19.52 1.40
C SER A 13 17.26 19.05 1.43
N VAL A 14 16.65 18.96 0.25
CA VAL A 14 15.38 18.30 0.02
C VAL A 14 15.56 16.87 0.48
N ALA A 15 15.05 16.54 1.67
CA ALA A 15 14.88 15.16 2.11
C ALA A 15 13.77 14.53 1.24
N GLY A 16 14.15 14.22 0.00
CA GLY A 16 13.34 13.51 -0.97
C GLY A 16 13.02 12.11 -0.44
N CYS A 17 11.78 11.69 -0.70
CA CYS A 17 11.20 10.36 -0.52
C CYS A 17 12.16 9.31 0.04
N GLY A 18 11.97 8.94 1.31
CA GLY A 18 12.63 7.78 1.90
C GLY A 18 12.49 6.56 0.99
N THR A 19 13.63 5.94 0.70
CA THR A 19 13.83 4.75 -0.14
C THR A 19 13.00 3.56 0.36
N GLY A 20 11.70 3.55 0.05
CA GLY A 20 10.87 2.36 0.16
C GLY A 20 11.34 1.35 -0.89
N LYS A 21 11.85 0.18 -0.46
CA LYS A 21 12.16 -0.90 -1.41
C LYS A 21 10.85 -1.33 -2.06
N ARG A 22 10.87 -1.43 -3.39
CA ARG A 22 9.71 -1.87 -4.17
C ARG A 22 9.22 -3.25 -3.71
N PRO A 23 7.89 -3.49 -3.69
CA PRO A 23 7.37 -4.81 -3.35
C PRO A 23 7.95 -5.90 -4.26
N PHE A 24 8.24 -7.08 -3.69
CA PHE A 24 8.71 -8.23 -4.48
C PHE A 24 7.54 -9.02 -5.11
N ARG A 25 6.32 -8.75 -4.65
CA ARG A 25 5.06 -9.28 -5.17
C ARG A 25 3.99 -8.21 -4.97
N ILE A 26 3.10 -8.09 -5.93
CA ILE A 26 1.91 -7.26 -5.84
C ILE A 26 0.75 -8.11 -6.35
N ILE A 27 -0.35 -8.11 -5.62
CA ILE A 27 -1.62 -8.69 -6.07
C ILE A 27 -2.71 -7.63 -6.08
N GLN A 28 -3.73 -7.88 -6.88
CA GLN A 28 -4.93 -7.08 -6.97
C GLN A 28 -6.16 -7.97 -6.91
N PHE A 29 -7.25 -7.44 -6.38
CA PHE A 29 -8.54 -8.11 -6.38
C PHE A 29 -9.67 -7.09 -6.24
N CYS A 30 -10.86 -7.51 -6.61
CA CYS A 30 -12.08 -6.73 -6.49
C CYS A 30 -12.87 -7.26 -5.29
N LEU A 31 -13.35 -6.35 -4.45
CA LEU A 31 -14.48 -6.64 -3.60
C LEU A 31 -15.77 -6.46 -4.39
N ALA A 32 -16.86 -7.09 -3.95
CA ALA A 32 -18.18 -6.83 -4.53
C ALA A 32 -18.57 -5.35 -4.32
N ASP A 33 -18.38 -4.86 -3.10
CA ASP A 33 -18.56 -3.45 -2.74
C ASP A 33 -17.69 -3.09 -1.53
N THR A 34 -17.75 -1.83 -1.09
CA THR A 34 -16.98 -1.33 0.06
C THR A 34 -17.44 -1.91 1.41
N GLY A 35 -18.62 -2.54 1.47
CA GLY A 35 -19.12 -3.25 2.66
C GLY A 35 -18.34 -4.51 2.99
N GLU A 36 -17.55 -5.05 2.04
CA GLU A 36 -16.70 -6.23 2.30
C GLU A 36 -15.36 -5.89 3.00
N PHE A 37 -15.07 -4.61 3.27
CA PHE A 37 -13.82 -4.19 3.92
C PHE A 37 -13.58 -4.85 5.27
N GLU A 38 -14.59 -4.95 6.13
CA GLU A 38 -14.46 -5.62 7.43
C GLU A 38 -14.12 -7.11 7.27
N THR A 39 -14.71 -7.76 6.26
CA THR A 39 -14.41 -9.16 5.96
C THR A 39 -12.97 -9.32 5.47
N MET A 40 -12.52 -8.45 4.57
CA MET A 40 -11.12 -8.43 4.11
C MET A 40 -10.16 -8.19 5.28
N ASN A 41 -10.43 -7.20 6.12
CA ASN A 41 -9.62 -6.87 7.28
C ASN A 41 -9.54 -8.03 8.28
N SER A 42 -10.65 -8.75 8.52
CA SER A 42 -10.64 -9.94 9.36
C SER A 42 -9.70 -11.02 8.80
N VAL A 43 -9.81 -11.32 7.49
CA VAL A 43 -8.97 -12.32 6.83
C VAL A 43 -7.48 -11.95 6.94
N LEU A 44 -7.14 -10.69 6.67
CA LEU A 44 -5.75 -10.23 6.75
C LEU A 44 -5.21 -10.22 8.18
N ARG A 45 -6.04 -9.88 9.16
CA ARG A 45 -5.70 -9.91 10.58
C ARG A 45 -5.42 -11.34 11.06
N GLU A 46 -6.21 -12.31 10.62
CA GLU A 46 -5.99 -13.73 10.91
C GLU A 46 -4.67 -14.24 10.33
N VAL A 47 -4.35 -13.86 9.09
CA VAL A 47 -3.06 -14.24 8.46
C VAL A 47 -1.88 -13.60 9.18
N ALA A 48 -1.99 -12.32 9.56
CA ALA A 48 -0.96 -11.63 10.34
C ALA A 48 -0.74 -12.34 11.70
N ALA A 49 -1.82 -12.65 12.41
CA ALA A 49 -1.77 -13.36 13.69
C ALA A 49 -1.16 -14.77 13.56
N ALA A 50 -1.55 -15.53 12.54
CA ALA A 50 -0.98 -16.86 12.25
C ALA A 50 0.52 -16.82 11.96
N ASN A 51 1.00 -15.71 11.40
CA ASN A 51 2.43 -15.45 11.16
C ASN A 51 3.12 -14.69 12.30
N LYS A 52 2.43 -14.47 13.44
CA LYS A 52 2.94 -13.77 14.64
C LYS A 52 3.39 -12.34 14.35
N LEU A 53 2.66 -11.65 13.47
CA LEU A 53 2.94 -10.26 13.09
C LEU A 53 1.82 -9.33 13.60
N PRO A 54 2.15 -8.08 13.95
CA PRO A 54 1.14 -7.09 14.32
C PRO A 54 0.29 -6.69 13.12
N PHE A 55 -0.98 -6.42 13.31
CA PHE A 55 -1.86 -5.86 12.28
C PHE A 55 -2.15 -4.40 12.60
N PHE A 56 -2.07 -3.53 11.61
CA PHE A 56 -2.45 -2.11 11.74
C PHE A 56 -3.54 -1.75 10.74
N ASP A 57 -4.38 -0.81 11.15
CA ASP A 57 -5.37 -0.15 10.32
C ASP A 57 -5.23 1.36 10.54
N ASN A 58 -4.65 2.03 9.54
CA ASN A 58 -4.45 3.47 9.53
C ASN A 58 -5.40 4.16 8.55
N SER A 59 -6.46 3.48 8.10
CA SER A 59 -7.34 3.92 7.02
C SER A 59 -7.96 5.28 7.31
N THR A 60 -8.57 5.47 8.49
CA THR A 60 -9.18 6.75 8.89
C THR A 60 -8.17 7.88 8.98
N ALA A 61 -6.99 7.63 9.57
CA ALA A 61 -5.94 8.64 9.69
C ALA A 61 -5.40 9.05 8.31
N THR A 62 -5.19 8.07 7.43
CA THR A 62 -4.74 8.28 6.06
C THR A 62 -5.76 9.07 5.25
N GLU A 63 -7.06 8.76 5.38
CA GLU A 63 -8.13 9.49 4.72
C GLU A 63 -8.15 10.96 5.13
N ALA A 64 -8.03 11.25 6.42
CA ALA A 64 -7.99 12.63 6.94
C ALA A 64 -6.78 13.42 6.41
N GLU A 65 -5.59 12.78 6.37
CA GLU A 65 -4.38 13.38 5.80
C GLU A 65 -4.53 13.66 4.30
N LEU A 66 -5.09 12.71 3.56
CA LEU A 66 -5.34 12.86 2.11
C LEU A 66 -6.37 13.95 1.80
N HIS A 67 -7.43 14.08 2.60
CA HIS A 67 -8.39 15.18 2.47
C HIS A 67 -7.75 16.53 2.78
N SER A 68 -6.94 16.61 3.85
CA SER A 68 -6.20 17.83 4.17
C SER A 68 -5.25 18.24 3.04
N ALA A 69 -4.63 17.28 2.35
CA ALA A 69 -3.81 17.54 1.17
C ALA A 69 -4.65 17.94 -0.06
N ALA A 70 -5.83 17.35 -0.23
CA ALA A 70 -6.72 17.65 -1.35
C ALA A 70 -7.29 19.08 -1.28
N ASP A 71 -7.50 19.61 -0.08
CA ASP A 71 -7.90 21.01 0.12
C ASP A 71 -6.84 22.01 -0.37
N LEU A 72 -5.57 21.58 -0.46
CA LEU A 72 -4.44 22.38 -0.94
C LEU A 72 -4.10 22.11 -2.41
N GLN A 73 -4.60 21.03 -2.99
CA GLN A 73 -4.24 20.57 -4.33
C GLN A 73 -5.48 20.28 -5.17
N ASP A 74 -5.81 21.22 -6.06
CA ASP A 74 -6.86 21.03 -7.04
C ASP A 74 -6.65 19.71 -7.80
N LYS A 75 -7.66 18.85 -7.75
CA LYS A 75 -7.76 17.53 -8.43
C LYS A 75 -7.13 16.33 -7.72
N LEU A 76 -6.63 16.45 -6.48
CA LEU A 76 -6.29 15.26 -5.72
C LEU A 76 -7.58 14.50 -5.37
N LYS A 77 -7.73 13.30 -5.93
CA LYS A 77 -8.84 12.41 -5.59
C LYS A 77 -8.47 11.56 -4.38
N VAL A 78 -9.38 11.44 -3.44
CA VAL A 78 -9.24 10.62 -2.25
C VAL A 78 -10.25 9.47 -2.34
N ALA A 79 -9.79 8.25 -2.09
CA ALA A 79 -10.69 7.10 -2.03
C ALA A 79 -11.61 7.24 -0.82
N HIS A 80 -12.90 6.90 -0.97
CA HIS A 80 -13.81 6.80 0.16
C HIS A 80 -14.59 5.48 0.11
N PRO A 81 -14.48 4.60 1.12
CA PRO A 81 -13.49 4.69 2.20
C PRO A 81 -12.05 4.51 1.67
N THR A 82 -11.07 5.17 2.28
CA THR A 82 -9.65 4.88 2.06
C THR A 82 -9.29 3.57 2.74
N VAL A 83 -8.43 2.76 2.12
CA VAL A 83 -7.84 1.57 2.75
C VAL A 83 -6.35 1.83 2.96
N ASN A 84 -5.89 1.69 4.20
CA ASN A 84 -4.48 1.63 4.55
C ASN A 84 -4.28 0.68 5.73
N VAL A 85 -4.25 -0.62 5.42
CA VAL A 85 -4.06 -1.67 6.41
C VAL A 85 -2.82 -2.48 6.09
N GLY A 86 -2.31 -3.21 7.08
CA GLY A 86 -1.17 -4.05 6.81
C GLY A 86 -0.54 -4.68 8.03
N THR A 87 0.64 -5.22 7.80
CA THR A 87 1.50 -5.78 8.82
C THR A 87 2.94 -5.48 8.47
N VAL A 88 3.76 -5.21 9.49
CA VAL A 88 5.20 -5.09 9.34
C VAL A 88 5.88 -5.74 10.55
N GLY A 89 6.71 -6.74 10.28
CA GLY A 89 7.51 -7.41 11.28
C GLY A 89 8.79 -6.64 11.63
N PRO A 90 9.53 -7.09 12.66
CA PRO A 90 10.76 -6.43 13.12
C PRO A 90 11.84 -6.29 12.05
N THR A 91 11.84 -7.19 11.06
CA THR A 91 12.79 -7.19 9.94
C THR A 91 12.32 -6.33 8.76
N ALA A 92 11.25 -5.56 8.89
CA ALA A 92 10.58 -4.82 7.80
C ALA A 92 9.95 -5.71 6.70
N MET A 93 9.79 -7.00 6.97
CA MET A 93 8.97 -7.91 6.16
C MET A 93 7.49 -7.67 6.46
N GLY A 94 6.63 -7.70 5.44
CA GLY A 94 5.20 -7.53 5.67
C GLY A 94 4.38 -7.38 4.40
N PHE A 95 3.14 -6.97 4.57
CA PHE A 95 2.27 -6.53 3.48
C PHE A 95 1.59 -5.21 3.85
N SER A 96 1.25 -4.43 2.82
CA SER A 96 0.38 -3.26 2.93
C SER A 96 -0.71 -3.38 1.88
N VAL A 97 -1.92 -2.99 2.26
CA VAL A 97 -3.10 -2.97 1.40
C VAL A 97 -3.60 -1.53 1.27
N GLY A 98 -3.91 -1.15 0.05
CA GLY A 98 -4.61 0.10 -0.24
C GLY A 98 -5.52 -0.03 -1.45
N ASN A 99 -6.27 1.03 -1.74
CA ASN A 99 -7.24 1.08 -2.82
C ASN A 99 -7.03 2.28 -3.75
N PHE A 100 -7.63 2.19 -4.94
CA PHE A 100 -7.56 3.29 -5.91
C PHE A 100 -8.64 4.33 -5.62
N ALA A 101 -8.29 5.62 -5.70
CA ALA A 101 -9.23 6.72 -5.49
C ALA A 101 -10.45 6.66 -6.42
N ASP A 102 -10.24 6.28 -7.69
CA ASP A 102 -11.30 6.16 -8.70
C ASP A 102 -11.99 4.78 -8.71
N ALA A 103 -11.54 3.84 -7.88
CA ALA A 103 -12.14 2.52 -7.77
C ALA A 103 -11.98 1.97 -6.35
N PRO A 104 -12.75 2.49 -5.37
CA PRO A 104 -12.53 2.19 -3.96
C PRO A 104 -12.68 0.72 -3.57
N SER A 105 -13.46 -0.09 -4.31
CA SER A 105 -13.61 -1.53 -4.09
C SER A 105 -12.44 -2.37 -4.64
N GLN A 106 -11.49 -1.75 -5.35
CA GLN A 106 -10.35 -2.44 -5.95
C GLN A 106 -9.12 -2.33 -5.05
N MET A 107 -8.68 -3.47 -4.55
CA MET A 107 -7.59 -3.59 -3.59
C MET A 107 -6.27 -3.89 -4.27
N VAL A 108 -5.20 -3.36 -3.70
CA VAL A 108 -3.80 -3.66 -4.06
C VAL A 108 -3.08 -4.08 -2.80
N VAL A 109 -2.43 -5.25 -2.84
CA VAL A 109 -1.56 -5.72 -1.75
C VAL A 109 -0.13 -5.76 -2.25
N GLY A 110 0.75 -4.98 -1.62
CA GLY A 110 2.19 -5.03 -1.85
C GLY A 110 2.90 -5.82 -0.74
N PHE A 111 3.82 -6.71 -1.12
CA PHE A 111 4.62 -7.50 -0.18
C PHE A 111 6.08 -7.06 -0.14
N SER A 112 6.60 -6.89 1.07
CA SER A 112 7.98 -6.47 1.34
C SER A 112 8.82 -7.66 1.80
N LYS A 113 9.96 -7.91 1.13
CA LYS A 113 10.85 -9.05 1.44
C LYS A 113 11.79 -8.79 2.63
N ALA A 114 12.20 -7.53 2.76
CA ALA A 114 13.31 -7.11 3.58
C ALA A 114 14.52 -8.09 3.58
N ASN A 115 14.93 -8.59 4.74
CA ASN A 115 16.12 -9.45 4.90
C ASN A 115 15.79 -10.95 5.03
N ASP A 116 14.52 -11.35 5.00
CA ASP A 116 14.09 -12.75 5.09
C ASP A 116 13.16 -13.11 3.92
N PRO A 117 13.72 -13.46 2.75
CA PRO A 117 12.93 -13.75 1.55
C PRO A 117 12.09 -15.02 1.68
N VAL A 118 12.48 -15.97 2.53
CA VAL A 118 11.75 -17.24 2.72
C VAL A 118 10.48 -16.98 3.54
N ALA A 119 10.61 -16.31 4.68
CA ALA A 119 9.44 -15.92 5.48
C ALA A 119 8.52 -14.97 4.71
N ALA A 120 9.09 -14.03 3.94
CA ALA A 120 8.31 -13.10 3.12
C ALA A 120 7.50 -13.82 2.05
N ARG A 121 8.12 -14.81 1.37
CA ARG A 121 7.42 -15.63 0.38
C ARG A 121 6.27 -16.38 1.03
N LYS A 122 6.53 -17.07 2.16
CA LYS A 122 5.51 -17.79 2.92
C LYS A 122 4.34 -16.88 3.32
N LEU A 123 4.62 -15.70 3.89
CA LEU A 123 3.59 -14.73 4.25
C LEU A 123 2.76 -14.32 3.02
N SER A 124 3.41 -14.07 1.89
CA SER A 124 2.69 -13.70 0.66
C SER A 124 1.81 -14.82 0.13
N ASP A 125 2.26 -16.08 0.23
CA ASP A 125 1.48 -17.25 -0.18
C ASP A 125 0.29 -17.47 0.75
N ASP A 126 0.47 -17.30 2.06
CA ASP A 126 -0.61 -17.40 3.05
C ASP A 126 -1.70 -16.33 2.81
N VAL A 127 -1.30 -15.08 2.56
CA VAL A 127 -2.25 -13.99 2.25
C VAL A 127 -3.01 -14.30 0.96
N VAL A 128 -2.31 -14.68 -0.11
CA VAL A 128 -2.95 -15.03 -1.40
C VAL A 128 -3.92 -16.18 -1.23
N LYS A 129 -3.50 -17.25 -0.54
CA LYS A 129 -4.35 -18.40 -0.26
C LYS A 129 -5.60 -18.00 0.51
N ALA A 130 -5.45 -17.23 1.60
CA ALA A 130 -6.57 -16.82 2.44
C ALA A 130 -7.58 -15.94 1.68
N LEU A 131 -7.10 -14.94 0.94
CA LEU A 131 -7.95 -14.05 0.15
C LEU A 131 -8.62 -14.79 -1.02
N SER A 132 -7.92 -15.74 -1.65
CA SER A 132 -8.44 -16.51 -2.80
C SER A 132 -9.66 -17.37 -2.48
N ASN A 133 -9.95 -17.61 -1.20
CA ASN A 133 -11.17 -18.30 -0.78
C ASN A 133 -12.45 -17.48 -1.02
N LYS A 134 -12.33 -16.16 -1.20
CA LYS A 134 -13.46 -15.24 -1.38
C LYS A 134 -13.36 -14.41 -2.64
N TRP A 135 -12.15 -13.96 -2.99
CA TRP A 135 -11.94 -13.03 -4.10
C TRP A 135 -11.03 -13.61 -5.18
N ARG A 136 -11.29 -13.22 -6.43
CA ARG A 136 -10.42 -13.58 -7.55
C ARG A 136 -9.14 -12.75 -7.50
N ILE A 137 -8.03 -13.40 -7.13
CA ILE A 137 -6.72 -12.76 -7.04
C ILE A 137 -6.07 -12.67 -8.42
N ARG A 138 -5.45 -11.52 -8.70
CA ARG A 138 -4.62 -11.27 -9.88
C ARG A 138 -3.22 -10.85 -9.45
N GLU A 139 -2.21 -11.50 -9.97
CA GLU A 139 -0.84 -11.02 -9.77
C GLU A 139 -0.51 -9.91 -10.77
N VAL A 140 0.21 -8.89 -10.30
CA VAL A 140 0.78 -7.88 -11.18
C VAL A 140 2.06 -8.46 -11.79
N PRO A 141 2.15 -8.56 -13.14
CA PRO A 141 3.36 -9.06 -13.78
C PRO A 141 4.49 -8.03 -13.68
N ASN A 142 5.74 -8.51 -13.73
CA ASN A 142 6.94 -7.67 -13.81
C ASN A 142 6.97 -6.56 -12.76
N VAL A 143 6.72 -6.93 -11.50
CA VAL A 143 6.62 -5.95 -10.39
C VAL A 143 7.87 -5.10 -10.21
N GLU A 144 9.01 -5.43 -10.81
CA GLU A 144 10.21 -4.58 -10.79
C GLU A 144 10.06 -3.32 -11.66
N THR A 145 9.26 -3.42 -12.73
CA THR A 145 9.08 -2.35 -13.73
C THR A 145 7.62 -1.90 -13.89
N SER A 146 6.66 -2.62 -13.29
CA SER A 146 5.21 -2.34 -13.40
C SER A 146 4.53 -2.20 -12.04
N GLY A 147 3.55 -1.31 -11.97
CA GLY A 147 2.68 -1.13 -10.81
C GLY A 147 1.30 -1.76 -11.01
N ALA A 148 0.48 -1.67 -9.97
CA ALA A 148 -0.94 -2.01 -10.03
C ALA A 148 -1.72 -0.87 -10.71
N TYR A 149 -2.72 -1.23 -11.52
CA TYR A 149 -3.65 -0.30 -12.15
C TYR A 149 -5.09 -0.78 -11.95
N PRO A 150 -6.10 0.11 -11.98
CA PRO A 150 -7.48 -0.30 -11.91
C PRO A 150 -7.79 -1.39 -12.93
N LEU A 151 -8.37 -2.48 -12.43
CA LEU A 151 -8.81 -3.61 -13.23
C LEU A 151 -10.06 -3.21 -14.01
N LYS A 152 -10.09 -3.58 -15.30
CA LYS A 152 -11.19 -3.24 -16.21
C LYS A 152 -12.43 -4.10 -16.01
N ASP A 153 -12.28 -5.22 -15.30
CA ASP A 153 -13.28 -6.26 -15.10
C ASP A 153 -13.55 -6.50 -13.60
N CYS A 154 -13.40 -5.45 -12.80
CA CYS A 154 -14.05 -5.36 -11.50
C CYS A 154 -15.41 -4.70 -11.71
N ASP A 155 -16.42 -5.50 -12.00
CA ASP A 155 -17.81 -5.07 -11.92
C ASP A 155 -18.21 -5.15 -10.44
N GLY A 156 -18.47 -3.99 -9.83
CA GLY A 156 -19.23 -3.91 -8.58
C GLY A 156 -20.72 -3.88 -8.89
#